data_AF-A0AA38BX65-F1
#
_entry.id   AF-A0AA38BX65-F1
#
_cell.length_a   1.000
_cell.length_b   1.000
_cell.length_c   1.000
_cell.angle_alpha   90.00
_cell.angle_beta   90.00
_cell.angle_gamma   90.00
#
_symmetry.space_group_name_H-M   'P 1'
#
loop_
_entity.id
_entity.type
_entity.pdbx_description
1 polymer ?
#
loop_
_entity_poly.entity_id
_entity_poly.type
_entity_poly.pdbx_seq_one_letter_code
_entity_poly.pdbx_strand_id
1 'polypeptide(L)'
;MEEVRILRERIQEVELSKRRDIEYEEESEEEHPGELTVDIPPLEASKDILIKDITGTNFKPKMEVPLYEGSLKPEDLIDWINVMDKYFEYEKVENDKKVKFVVTRLKSHASL
;
A
#
# COMPACT_ATOMS: atom_id res chain seq x y z
N MET A 1 0.04 40.26 -18.24
CA MET A 1 1.50 40.07 -18.34
C MET A 1 2.23 40.26 -17.01
N GLU A 2 1.66 40.95 -16.02
CA GLU A 2 2.33 41.17 -14.71
C GLU A 2 2.39 39.92 -13.82
N GLU A 3 1.39 39.04 -13.90
CA GLU A 3 1.33 37.82 -13.08
C GLU A 3 2.52 36.86 -13.32
N VAL A 4 2.96 36.73 -14.58
CA VAL A 4 4.14 35.92 -14.93
C VAL A 4 5.41 36.56 -14.35
N ARG A 5 5.42 37.89 -14.18
CA ARG A 5 6.54 38.61 -13.55
C ARG A 5 6.66 38.32 -12.06
N ILE A 6 5.52 38.25 -11.39
CA ILE A 6 5.45 37.95 -9.96
C ILE A 6 5.79 36.48 -9.72
N LEU A 7 5.28 35.56 -10.56
CA LEU A 7 5.58 34.13 -10.43
C LEU A 7 7.07 33.84 -10.58
N ARG A 8 7.74 34.40 -11.60
CA ARG A 8 9.18 34.15 -11.79
C ARG A 8 10.03 34.64 -10.61
N GLU A 9 9.61 35.73 -9.97
CA GLU A 9 10.30 36.32 -8.83
C GLU A 9 10.14 35.41 -7.61
N ARG A 10 8.91 34.94 -7.36
CA ARG A 10 8.64 33.99 -6.27
C ARG A 10 9.36 32.65 -6.46
N ILE A 11 9.48 32.16 -7.70
CA ILE A 11 10.23 30.94 -8.01
C ILE A 11 11.71 31.11 -7.68
N GLN A 12 12.32 32.25 -8.02
CA GLN A 12 13.73 32.51 -7.69
C GLN A 12 13.99 32.54 -6.19
N GLU A 13 13.11 33.17 -5.40
CA GLU A 13 13.26 33.22 -3.95
C GLU A 13 13.27 31.82 -3.32
N VAL A 14 12.38 30.94 -3.79
CA VAL A 14 12.27 29.56 -3.29
C VAL A 14 13.53 28.75 -3.61
N GLU A 15 14.06 28.87 -4.84
CA GLU A 15 15.29 28.19 -5.24
C GLU A 15 16.52 28.67 -4.46
N LEU A 16 16.60 29.97 -4.14
CA LEU A 16 17.69 30.52 -3.33
C LEU A 16 17.60 30.11 -1.85
N SER A 17 16.40 29.95 -1.30
CA SER A 17 16.24 29.40 0.05
C SER A 17 16.74 27.97 0.12
N LYS A 18 16.33 27.14 -0.84
CA LYS A 18 16.69 25.72 -0.89
C LYS A 18 18.20 25.49 -1.02
N ARG A 19 18.93 26.37 -1.71
CA ARG A 19 20.40 26.29 -1.78
C ARG A 19 21.10 26.67 -0.47
N ARG A 20 20.58 27.65 0.26
CA ARG A 20 21.17 28.03 1.56
C ARG A 20 21.04 26.92 2.59
N ASP A 21 19.94 26.17 2.56
CA ASP A 21 19.73 25.05 3.50
C ASP A 21 20.69 23.87 3.22
N ILE A 22 21.28 23.77 2.03
CA ILE A 22 22.27 22.74 1.66
C ILE A 22 23.70 23.13 2.07
N GLU A 23 23.98 24.42 2.29
CA GLU A 23 25.34 24.93 2.55
C GLU A 23 25.73 24.94 4.05
N TYR A 24 24.85 24.48 4.96
CA TYR A 24 25.09 24.47 6.41
C TYR A 24 25.26 23.08 7.05
N GLU A 25 25.38 22.00 6.26
CA GLU A 25 25.71 20.66 6.78
C GLU A 25 27.10 20.17 6.30
N GLU A 26 28.13 21.03 6.34
CA GLU A 26 29.54 20.63 6.25
C GLU A 26 30.34 21.27 7.40
N GLU A 27 30.34 20.65 8.58
CA GLU A 27 31.39 20.61 9.64
C GLU A 27 30.77 20.40 11.04
N SER A 28 30.70 19.16 11.49
CA SER A 28 30.88 18.83 12.91
C SER A 28 31.25 17.35 13.06
N GLU A 29 32.55 17.06 13.06
CA GLU A 29 33.07 15.83 13.68
C GLU A 29 33.04 16.03 15.21
N GLU A 30 31.89 15.76 15.85
CA GLU A 30 31.84 15.57 17.30
C GLU A 30 31.92 14.06 17.60
N GLU A 31 33.06 13.63 18.15
CA GLU A 31 33.23 12.28 18.69
C GLU A 31 32.24 12.05 19.84
N HIS A 32 31.14 11.35 19.56
CA HIS A 32 30.22 10.85 20.58
C HIS A 32 30.78 9.59 21.26
N PRO A 33 30.98 9.59 22.59
CA PRO A 33 31.44 8.41 23.29
C PRO A 33 30.29 7.42 23.45
N GLY A 34 30.34 6.33 22.68
CA GLY A 34 29.59 5.10 22.93
C GLY A 34 28.11 5.15 22.56
N GLU A 35 27.81 4.99 21.27
CA GLU A 35 26.46 4.73 20.80
C GLU A 35 26.35 3.27 20.33
N LEU A 36 25.44 2.53 20.95
CA LEU A 36 25.07 1.17 20.55
C LEU A 36 24.68 1.19 19.07
N THR A 37 25.39 0.45 18.23
CA THR A 37 25.03 0.27 16.83
C THR A 37 23.71 -0.49 16.76
N VAL A 38 22.60 0.23 16.81
CA VAL A 38 21.33 -0.28 16.30
C VAL A 38 21.47 -0.19 14.79
N ASP A 39 21.40 -1.32 14.08
CA ASP A 39 21.36 -1.36 12.62
C ASP A 39 20.09 -0.62 12.14
N ILE A 40 20.18 0.70 12.04
CA ILE A 40 19.12 1.52 11.46
C ILE A 40 19.31 1.41 9.94
N PRO A 41 18.37 0.77 9.21
CA PRO A 41 18.46 0.70 7.76
C PRO A 41 18.55 2.12 7.17
N PRO A 42 19.33 2.33 6.10
CA PRO A 42 19.51 3.65 5.49
C PRO A 42 18.17 4.35 5.30
N LEU A 43 18.12 5.64 5.67
CA LEU A 43 16.90 6.45 5.67
C LEU A 43 16.16 6.42 4.31
N GLU A 44 16.88 6.19 3.21
CA GLU A 44 16.33 5.99 1.88
C GLU A 44 15.45 4.72 1.76
N ALA A 45 15.87 3.59 2.34
CA ALA A 45 15.05 2.37 2.37
C ALA A 45 13.80 2.54 3.24
N SER A 46 13.89 3.37 4.29
CA SER A 46 12.76 3.70 5.15
C SER A 46 11.74 4.61 4.46
N LYS A 47 12.21 5.51 3.57
CA LYS A 47 11.31 6.32 2.71
C LYS A 47 10.54 5.42 1.75
N ASP A 48 11.16 4.42 1.14
CA ASP A 48 10.46 3.49 0.23
C ASP A 48 9.38 2.65 0.95
N ILE A 49 9.67 2.18 2.17
CA ILE A 49 8.70 1.44 3.00
C ILE A 49 7.55 2.38 3.41
N LEU A 50 7.87 3.59 3.86
CA LEU A 50 6.91 4.59 4.31
C LEU A 50 6.03 5.11 3.16
N ILE A 51 6.61 5.34 1.98
CA ILE A 51 5.89 5.78 0.78
C ILE A 51 4.93 4.68 0.30
N LYS A 52 5.28 3.39 0.44
CA LYS A 52 4.42 2.28 0.01
C LYS A 52 3.19 2.09 0.90
N ASP A 53 3.29 2.42 2.19
CA ASP A 53 2.18 2.37 3.14
C ASP A 53 1.31 3.64 3.09
N ILE A 54 1.90 4.81 2.81
CA ILE A 54 1.18 6.10 2.71
C ILE A 54 0.54 6.29 1.32
N THR A 55 1.23 5.91 0.24
CA THR A 55 0.68 5.97 -1.12
C THR A 55 -0.12 4.70 -1.38
N GLY A 56 -1.37 4.70 -0.92
CA GLY A 56 -2.41 3.72 -1.26
C GLY A 56 -2.77 3.69 -2.75
N THR A 57 -1.78 3.63 -3.64
CA THR A 57 -1.93 3.60 -5.10
C THR A 57 -2.07 2.17 -5.61
N ASN A 58 -2.83 1.34 -4.90
CA ASN A 58 -3.51 0.17 -5.46
C ASN A 58 -4.83 -0.05 -4.70
N PHE A 59 -5.59 1.02 -4.48
CA PHE A 59 -6.97 0.89 -3.99
C PHE A 59 -7.86 0.33 -5.12
N LYS A 60 -7.66 -0.94 -5.46
CA LYS A 60 -8.68 -1.70 -6.17
C LYS A 60 -9.84 -1.89 -5.19
N PRO A 61 -11.09 -1.55 -5.58
CA PRO A 61 -12.26 -1.97 -4.82
C PRO A 61 -12.20 -3.47 -4.63
N LYS A 62 -11.89 -3.94 -3.43
CA LYS A 62 -11.91 -5.37 -3.12
C LYS A 62 -13.37 -5.78 -3.07
N MET A 63 -13.80 -6.57 -4.03
CA MET A 63 -15.12 -7.20 -3.95
C MET A 63 -15.15 -8.05 -2.68
N GLU A 64 -16.12 -7.77 -1.81
CA GLU A 64 -16.29 -8.52 -0.57
C GLU A 64 -16.70 -9.95 -0.92
N VAL A 65 -15.96 -10.92 -0.37
CA VAL A 65 -16.21 -12.34 -0.65
C VAL A 65 -16.95 -12.96 0.54
N PRO A 66 -18.19 -13.43 0.35
CA PRO A 66 -18.96 -14.05 1.40
C PRO A 66 -18.37 -15.40 1.83
N LEU A 67 -18.59 -15.75 3.09
CA LEU A 67 -18.29 -17.06 3.66
C LEU A 67 -19.52 -17.96 3.55
N TYR A 68 -19.32 -19.26 3.38
CA TYR A 68 -20.40 -20.23 3.34
C TYR A 68 -20.35 -21.17 4.54
N GLU A 69 -21.39 -21.17 5.36
CA GLU A 69 -21.45 -21.93 6.61
C GLU A 69 -22.06 -23.33 6.46
N GLY A 70 -22.53 -23.69 5.27
CA GLY A 70 -23.23 -24.96 5.03
C GLY A 70 -24.74 -24.86 5.29
N SER A 71 -25.41 -23.92 4.61
CA SER A 71 -26.88 -23.80 4.68
C SER A 71 -27.57 -25.06 4.15
N LEU A 72 -28.70 -25.44 4.76
CA LEU A 72 -29.54 -26.55 4.30
C LEU A 72 -30.30 -26.24 3.00
N LYS A 73 -30.25 -25.00 2.52
CA LYS A 73 -30.90 -24.58 1.28
C LYS A 73 -29.91 -24.66 0.11
N PRO A 74 -30.22 -25.43 -0.94
CA PRO A 74 -29.38 -25.49 -2.15
C PRO A 74 -29.27 -24.14 -2.87
N GLU A 75 -30.29 -23.29 -2.77
CA GLU A 75 -30.33 -21.95 -3.38
C GLU A 75 -29.19 -21.07 -2.85
N ASP A 76 -28.97 -21.08 -1.54
CA ASP A 76 -27.90 -20.31 -0.89
C ASP A 76 -26.50 -20.75 -1.35
N LEU A 77 -26.32 -22.04 -1.63
CA LEU A 77 -25.07 -22.57 -2.19
C LEU A 77 -24.86 -22.05 -3.63
N ILE A 78 -25.90 -22.08 -4.45
CA ILE A 78 -25.85 -21.62 -5.85
C ILE A 78 -25.53 -20.12 -5.91
N ASP A 79 -26.20 -19.31 -5.08
CA ASP A 79 -25.94 -17.88 -4.99
C ASP A 79 -24.51 -17.60 -4.55
N TRP A 80 -24.00 -18.36 -3.57
CA TRP A 80 -22.61 -18.23 -3.13
C TRP A 80 -21.61 -18.59 -4.25
N ILE A 81 -21.83 -19.69 -4.98
CA ILE A 81 -20.98 -20.07 -6.12
C ILE A 81 -20.99 -18.96 -7.19
N ASN A 82 -22.16 -18.42 -7.52
CA ASN A 82 -22.29 -17.32 -8.49
C ASN A 82 -21.51 -16.06 -8.07
N VAL A 83 -21.47 -15.76 -6.77
CA VAL A 83 -20.67 -14.64 -6.25
C VAL A 83 -19.17 -14.95 -6.36
N MET A 84 -18.74 -16.19 -6.05
CA MET A 84 -17.35 -16.61 -6.19
C MET A 84 -16.87 -16.57 -7.64
N ASP A 85 -17.71 -16.97 -8.59
CA ASP A 85 -17.38 -16.90 -10.02
C ASP A 85 -17.17 -15.46 -10.50
N LYS A 86 -18.07 -14.55 -10.13
CA LYS A 86 -17.91 -13.11 -10.39
C LYS A 86 -16.65 -12.54 -9.75
N TYR A 87 -16.32 -12.97 -8.53
CA TYR A 87 -15.10 -12.57 -7.84
C TYR A 87 -13.85 -13.03 -8.60
N PHE A 88 -13.81 -14.29 -9.04
CA PHE A 88 -12.66 -14.82 -9.77
C PHE A 88 -12.49 -14.18 -11.14
N GLU A 89 -13.58 -13.82 -11.81
CA GLU A 89 -13.56 -13.06 -13.06
C GLU A 89 -12.99 -11.65 -12.83
N TYR A 90 -13.46 -10.97 -11.78
CA TYR A 90 -12.99 -9.62 -11.43
C TYR A 90 -11.51 -9.58 -11.03
N GLU A 91 -11.09 -10.48 -10.15
CA GLU A 91 -9.71 -10.52 -9.62
C GLU A 91 -8.74 -11.23 -10.58
N LYS A 92 -9.23 -11.89 -11.64
CA LYS A 92 -8.46 -12.67 -12.62
C LYS A 92 -7.61 -13.76 -11.95
N VAL A 93 -8.19 -14.47 -10.99
CA VAL A 93 -7.50 -15.54 -10.24
C VAL A 93 -7.23 -16.74 -11.16
N GLU A 94 -5.99 -17.20 -11.16
CA GLU A 94 -5.54 -18.39 -11.87
C GLU A 94 -6.24 -19.67 -11.37
N ASN A 95 -6.56 -20.58 -12.27
CA ASN A 95 -7.42 -21.74 -11.98
C ASN A 95 -6.91 -22.59 -10.80
N ASP A 96 -5.59 -22.81 -10.72
CA ASP A 96 -4.94 -23.58 -9.65
C ASP A 96 -5.09 -22.94 -8.25
N LYS A 97 -5.36 -21.64 -8.20
CA LYS A 97 -5.53 -20.88 -6.94
C LYS A 97 -6.99 -20.75 -6.54
N LYS A 98 -7.93 -20.90 -7.48
CA LYS A 98 -9.38 -20.80 -7.19
C LYS A 98 -9.81 -21.81 -6.15
N VAL A 99 -9.49 -23.09 -6.36
CA VAL A 99 -9.89 -24.18 -5.43
C VAL A 99 -9.33 -23.93 -4.02
N LYS A 100 -8.05 -23.57 -3.92
CA LYS A 100 -7.42 -23.24 -2.64
C LYS A 100 -8.11 -22.07 -1.94
N PHE A 101 -8.51 -21.06 -2.70
CA PHE A 101 -9.24 -19.92 -2.16
C PHE A 101 -10.65 -20.31 -1.68
N VAL A 102 -11.41 -21.07 -2.47
CA VAL A 102 -12.75 -21.57 -2.11
C VAL A 102 -12.70 -22.31 -0.77
N VAL A 103 -11.72 -23.19 -0.56
CA VAL A 103 -11.56 -23.94 0.70
C VAL A 103 -11.42 -23.01 1.91
N THR A 104 -10.74 -21.86 1.77
CA THR A 104 -10.61 -20.89 2.87
C THR A 104 -11.90 -20.12 3.18
N ARG A 105 -12.91 -20.22 2.31
CA ARG A 105 -14.19 -19.52 2.44
C ARG A 105 -15.33 -20.40 2.95
N LEU A 106 -15.10 -21.71 3.04
CA LEU A 106 -16.02 -22.65 3.69
C LEU A 106 -15.82 -22.57 5.22
N LYS A 107 -16.91 -22.56 5.98
CA LYS A 107 -16.92 -22.52 7.45
C LYS A 107 -17.92 -23.52 8.03
N SER A 108 -17.79 -23.78 9.33
CA SER A 108 -18.74 -24.59 10.12
C SER A 108 -18.99 -25.95 9.44
N HIS A 109 -20.26 -26.30 9.17
CA HIS A 109 -20.65 -27.54 8.51
C HIS A 109 -20.12 -27.69 7.09
N ALA A 110 -19.81 -26.59 6.39
CA ALA A 110 -19.21 -26.66 5.06
C ALA A 110 -17.70 -26.94 5.08
N SER A 111 -17.04 -26.84 6.25
CA SER A 111 -15.60 -27.10 6.39
C SER A 111 -15.26 -28.51 6.90
N LEU A 112 -16.29 -29.32 7.16
CA LEU A 112 -16.21 -30.66 7.76
C LEU A 112 -16.08 -31.77 6.71
#